data_AF-A0A3M0ZHF3-F1
#
_entry.id   AF-A0A3M0ZHF3-F1
#
_cell.length_a   1.000
_cell.length_b   1.000
_cell.length_c   1.000
_cell.angle_alpha   90.00
_cell.angle_beta   90.00
_cell.angle_gamma   90.00
#
_symmetry.space_group_name_H-M   'P 1'
#
loop_
_entity.id
_entity.type
_entity.pdbx_description
1 polymer ?
#
loop_
_entity_poly.entity_id
_entity_poly.type
_entity_poly.pdbx_seq_one_letter_code
_entity_poly.pdbx_strand_id
1 'polypeptide(L)'
;AELLQIPTDAILPAARYYQNVMHTVPRPAPHHLAQLDLLVYLPADILAKVDYASMAFSLEARSPFLDHHLAEYAISLPFHYKQNLVRRKHILTLACRDLIPPPILSRRKMGFGVPVASWLRTSWREPVADIILSPSPVFPLHLPTVHRIWNEHQRGQNDHSYLIFALLALRLWEPR
;
A
#
# COMPACT_ATOMS: atom_id res chain seq x y z
N ALA A 1 15.99 -3.46 -22.53
CA ALA A 1 14.89 -3.80 -23.45
C ALA A 1 14.33 -5.22 -23.25
N GLU A 2 15.14 -6.26 -22.95
CA GLU A 2 14.61 -7.63 -22.71
C GLU A 2 13.91 -7.85 -21.35
N LEU A 3 14.19 -7.03 -20.33
CA LEU A 3 13.71 -7.24 -18.96
C LEU A 3 12.20 -7.04 -18.74
N LEU A 4 11.46 -6.54 -19.73
CA LEU A 4 10.01 -6.29 -19.65
C LEU A 4 9.17 -7.17 -20.60
N GLN A 5 9.79 -8.10 -21.32
CA GLN A 5 9.07 -9.05 -22.18
C GLN A 5 8.50 -10.19 -21.33
N ILE A 6 7.34 -9.96 -20.72
CA ILE A 6 6.65 -10.96 -19.92
C ILE A 6 5.40 -11.43 -20.70
N PRO A 7 5.28 -12.75 -21.03
CA PRO A 7 4.18 -13.27 -21.84
C PRO A 7 2.80 -13.02 -21.22
N THR A 8 1.82 -12.70 -22.06
CA THR A 8 0.50 -12.16 -21.69
C THR A 8 -0.51 -13.23 -21.28
N ASP A 9 -0.17 -14.51 -21.43
CA ASP A 9 -1.14 -15.60 -21.58
C ASP A 9 -1.27 -16.49 -20.33
N ALA A 10 -0.58 -16.18 -19.24
CA ALA A 10 -0.58 -17.01 -18.02
C ALA A 10 -1.18 -16.25 -16.85
N ILE A 11 -2.03 -16.92 -16.07
CA ILE A 11 -2.49 -16.45 -14.75
C ILE A 11 -1.28 -15.93 -13.96
N LEU A 12 -1.30 -14.60 -13.79
CA LEU A 12 -0.33 -13.70 -13.16
C LEU A 12 1.16 -14.07 -13.35
N PRO A 13 1.86 -13.47 -14.33
CA PRO A 13 3.32 -13.47 -14.37
C PRO A 13 3.95 -12.99 -13.05
N ALA A 14 3.22 -12.11 -12.36
CA ALA A 14 3.51 -11.60 -11.05
C ALA A 14 3.55 -12.70 -9.96
N ALA A 15 2.64 -13.70 -10.00
CA ALA A 15 2.60 -14.81 -9.06
C ALA A 15 3.74 -15.81 -9.32
N ARG A 16 4.06 -16.10 -10.58
CA ARG A 16 5.24 -16.92 -10.93
C ARG A 16 6.55 -16.23 -10.56
N TYR A 17 6.67 -14.93 -10.82
CA TYR A 17 7.84 -14.15 -10.43
C TYR A 17 7.97 -14.06 -8.90
N TYR A 18 6.87 -13.84 -8.18
CA TYR A 18 6.83 -13.89 -6.71
C TYR A 18 7.27 -15.26 -6.19
N GLN A 19 6.70 -16.35 -6.71
CA GLN A 19 7.05 -17.72 -6.32
C GLN A 19 8.53 -18.01 -6.57
N ASN A 20 9.04 -17.66 -7.76
CA ASN A 20 10.43 -17.88 -8.10
C ASN A 20 11.36 -17.06 -7.20
N VAL A 21 11.18 -15.74 -7.11
CA VAL A 21 12.11 -14.87 -6.38
C VAL A 21 12.06 -15.12 -4.87
N MET A 22 10.87 -15.26 -4.28
CA MET A 22 10.72 -15.40 -2.83
C MET A 22 11.05 -16.80 -2.31
N HIS A 23 10.84 -17.86 -3.10
CA HIS A 23 11.16 -19.23 -2.66
C HIS A 23 12.58 -19.68 -3.04
N THR A 24 13.18 -19.14 -4.10
CA THR A 24 14.52 -19.58 -4.54
C THR A 24 15.66 -18.68 -4.06
N VAL A 25 15.37 -17.41 -3.71
CA VAL A 25 16.40 -16.46 -3.27
C VAL A 25 16.12 -16.06 -1.82
N PRO A 26 16.85 -16.62 -0.83
CA PRO A 26 16.63 -16.33 0.59
C PRO A 26 16.82 -14.84 0.94
N ARG A 27 17.49 -14.06 0.08
CA ARG A 27 17.54 -12.59 0.15
C ARG A 27 17.56 -11.98 -1.25
N PRO A 28 16.41 -11.65 -1.83
CA PRO A 28 16.33 -11.08 -3.17
C PRO A 28 17.17 -9.80 -3.27
N ALA A 29 17.96 -9.71 -4.33
CA ALA A 29 18.65 -8.47 -4.63
C ALA A 29 17.63 -7.33 -4.83
N PRO A 30 17.96 -6.08 -4.47
CA PRO A 30 16.95 -5.02 -4.49
C PRO A 30 16.32 -4.71 -5.85
N HIS A 31 16.98 -5.03 -6.96
CA HIS A 31 16.40 -4.91 -8.30
C HIS A 31 15.24 -5.90 -8.50
N HIS A 32 15.33 -7.11 -7.93
CA HIS A 32 14.25 -8.09 -8.00
C HIS A 32 13.01 -7.61 -7.23
N LEU A 33 13.21 -6.93 -6.10
CA LEU A 33 12.12 -6.33 -5.32
C LEU A 33 11.46 -5.17 -6.08
N ALA A 34 12.24 -4.31 -6.74
CA ALA A 34 11.69 -3.24 -7.56
C ALA A 34 10.86 -3.75 -8.75
N GLN A 35 11.30 -4.85 -9.38
CA GLN A 35 10.52 -5.52 -10.42
C GLN A 35 9.23 -6.14 -9.85
N LEU A 36 9.28 -6.74 -8.65
CA LEU A 36 8.09 -7.26 -8.00
C LEU A 36 7.07 -6.15 -7.72
N ASP A 37 7.54 -4.98 -7.27
CA ASP A 37 6.68 -3.84 -7.03
C ASP A 37 5.95 -3.41 -8.31
N LEU A 38 6.64 -3.39 -9.46
CA LEU A 38 6.04 -3.04 -10.76
C LEU A 38 5.03 -4.07 -11.26
N LEU A 39 5.27 -5.36 -11.00
CA LEU A 39 4.44 -6.45 -11.52
C LEU A 39 3.25 -6.79 -10.60
N VAL A 40 3.40 -6.61 -9.29
CA VAL A 40 2.39 -7.00 -8.29
C VAL A 40 1.85 -5.79 -7.57
N TYR A 41 2.68 -5.14 -6.76
CA TYR A 41 2.21 -4.22 -5.72
C TYR A 41 1.58 -2.94 -6.30
N LEU A 42 2.21 -2.36 -7.32
CA LEU A 42 1.70 -1.17 -7.99
C LEU A 42 0.37 -1.46 -8.69
N PRO A 43 0.24 -2.43 -9.61
CA PRO A 43 -1.03 -2.67 -10.30
C PRO A 43 -2.13 -3.25 -9.41
N ALA A 44 -1.79 -4.11 -8.44
CA ALA A 44 -2.79 -4.82 -7.62
C ALA A 44 -3.24 -4.09 -6.35
N ASP A 45 -2.53 -3.05 -5.92
CA ASP A 45 -2.89 -2.27 -4.72
C ASP A 45 -2.88 -0.77 -5.01
N ILE A 46 -1.69 -0.20 -5.22
CA ILE A 46 -1.53 1.26 -5.20
C ILE A 46 -2.25 1.96 -6.37
N LEU A 47 -2.05 1.48 -7.59
CA LEU A 47 -2.65 2.08 -8.79
C LEU A 47 -4.15 1.83 -8.85
N ALA A 48 -4.60 0.61 -8.52
CA ALA A 48 -6.01 0.28 -8.45
C ALA A 48 -6.76 1.20 -7.46
N LYS A 49 -6.18 1.43 -6.27
CA LYS A 49 -6.81 2.32 -5.28
C LYS A 49 -6.93 3.76 -5.77
N VAL A 50 -5.90 4.28 -6.44
CA VAL A 50 -5.93 5.65 -6.99
C VAL A 50 -6.95 5.74 -8.11
N ASP A 51 -6.99 4.76 -9.01
CA ASP A 51 -7.93 4.73 -10.13
C ASP A 51 -9.39 4.66 -9.66
N TYR A 52 -9.72 3.75 -8.73
CA TYR A 52 -11.07 3.67 -8.17
C TYR A 52 -11.50 4.97 -7.51
N ALA A 53 -10.61 5.59 -6.72
CA ALA A 53 -10.93 6.83 -6.03
C ALA A 53 -11.07 8.02 -6.99
N SER A 54 -10.23 8.12 -8.02
CA SER A 54 -10.28 9.24 -8.97
C SER A 54 -11.44 9.10 -9.95
N MET A 55 -11.66 7.91 -10.51
CA MET A 55 -12.72 7.66 -11.47
C MET A 55 -14.12 7.74 -10.87
N ALA A 56 -14.27 7.47 -9.56
CA ALA A 56 -15.52 7.74 -8.83
C ALA A 56 -15.98 9.21 -8.94
N PHE A 57 -15.06 10.13 -9.27
CA PHE A 57 -15.33 11.55 -9.48
C PHE A 57 -14.95 12.03 -10.89
N SER A 58 -14.88 11.11 -11.87
CA SER A 58 -14.50 11.41 -13.27
C SER A 58 -13.14 12.12 -13.42
N LEU A 59 -12.19 11.82 -12.52
CA LEU A 59 -10.83 12.36 -12.56
C LEU A 59 -9.85 11.30 -13.08
N GLU A 60 -9.05 11.66 -14.08
CA GLU A 60 -7.98 10.81 -14.59
C GLU A 60 -6.65 11.12 -13.87
N ALA A 61 -6.20 10.22 -13.00
CA ALA A 61 -4.92 10.36 -12.32
C ALA A 61 -3.76 9.85 -13.20
N ARG A 62 -2.66 10.59 -13.25
CA ARG A 62 -1.43 10.20 -13.97
C ARG A 62 -0.29 9.94 -12.98
N SER A 63 0.59 8.99 -13.30
CA SER A 63 1.76 8.63 -12.48
C SER A 63 3.07 8.84 -13.25
N PRO A 64 3.60 10.07 -13.34
CA PRO A 64 4.77 10.38 -14.17
C PRO A 64 6.04 9.57 -13.83
N PHE A 65 6.20 9.16 -12.57
CA PHE A 65 7.32 8.31 -12.14
C PHE A 65 7.26 6.87 -12.69
N LEU A 66 6.12 6.47 -13.26
CA LEU A 66 5.94 5.17 -13.92
C LEU A 66 6.00 5.28 -15.45
N ASP A 67 6.47 6.40 -16.00
CA ASP A 67 6.88 6.43 -17.39
C ASP A 67 7.91 5.30 -17.64
N HIS A 68 7.70 4.54 -18.72
CA HIS A 68 8.48 3.33 -19.00
C HIS A 68 9.97 3.63 -19.22
N HIS A 69 10.34 4.74 -19.86
CA HIS A 69 11.75 5.11 -20.02
C HIS A 69 12.39 5.44 -18.67
N LEU A 70 11.68 6.20 -17.83
CA LEU A 70 12.17 6.53 -16.49
C LEU A 70 12.27 5.29 -15.60
N ALA A 71 11.27 4.40 -15.65
CA ALA A 71 11.25 3.17 -14.87
C ALA A 71 12.38 2.22 -15.29
N GLU A 72 12.57 1.99 -16.59
CA GLU A 72 13.66 1.16 -17.11
C GLU A 72 15.05 1.71 -16.72
N TYR A 73 15.25 3.02 -16.86
CA TYR A 73 16.47 3.68 -16.42
C TYR A 73 16.67 3.54 -14.90
N ALA A 74 15.62 3.79 -14.12
CA ALA A 74 15.67 3.66 -12.68
C ALA A 74 15.96 2.23 -12.23
N ILE A 75 15.52 1.20 -12.95
CA ILE A 75 15.81 -0.21 -12.66
C ILE A 75 17.27 -0.53 -12.96
N SER A 76 17.78 -0.11 -14.12
CA SER A 76 19.14 -0.44 -14.59
C SER A 76 20.26 0.19 -13.74
N LEU A 77 19.96 1.28 -13.03
CA LEU A 77 20.93 1.94 -12.16
C LEU A 77 21.46 1.02 -11.05
N PRO A 78 22.78 1.04 -10.77
CA PRO A 78 23.35 0.43 -9.58
C PRO A 78 22.66 0.90 -8.31
N PHE A 79 22.46 -0.02 -7.37
CA PHE A 79 21.62 0.23 -6.18
C PHE A 79 22.10 1.41 -5.31
N HIS A 80 23.42 1.63 -5.24
CA HIS A 80 24.02 2.70 -4.45
C HIS A 80 23.62 4.12 -4.90
N TYR A 81 23.19 4.30 -6.17
CA TYR A 81 22.61 5.57 -6.62
C TYR A 81 21.20 5.80 -6.07
N LYS A 82 20.44 4.74 -5.80
CA LYS A 82 19.05 4.83 -5.34
C LYS A 82 18.99 5.06 -3.84
N GLN A 83 19.84 4.36 -3.09
CA GLN A 83 19.91 4.47 -1.63
C GLN A 83 21.28 4.13 -1.08
N ASN A 84 21.59 4.70 0.08
CA ASN A 84 22.69 4.28 0.96
C ASN A 84 22.16 4.11 2.39
N LEU A 85 23.04 3.80 3.34
CA LEU A 85 22.68 3.53 4.75
C LEU A 85 21.90 4.68 5.41
N VAL A 86 22.12 5.91 4.96
CA VAL A 86 21.59 7.13 5.61
C VAL A 86 20.49 7.79 4.78
N ARG A 87 20.55 7.65 3.45
CA ARG A 87 19.70 8.41 2.52
C ARG A 87 19.04 7.49 1.49
N ARG A 88 17.71 7.49 1.53
CA ARG A 88 16.85 6.93 0.48
C ARG A 88 16.62 7.98 -0.61
N LYS A 89 16.22 7.54 -1.81
CA LYS A 89 15.91 8.43 -2.95
C LYS A 89 17.09 9.36 -3.32
N HIS A 90 18.32 8.85 -3.24
CA HIS A 90 19.52 9.68 -3.33
C HIS A 90 19.63 10.39 -4.69
N ILE A 91 19.65 9.63 -5.79
CA ILE A 91 19.71 10.19 -7.15
C ILE A 91 18.50 11.09 -7.47
N LEU A 92 17.30 10.72 -7.01
CA LEU A 92 16.10 11.53 -7.22
C LEU A 92 16.21 12.91 -6.55
N THR A 93 16.79 12.95 -5.34
CA THR A 93 16.94 14.21 -4.61
C THR A 93 18.02 15.10 -5.22
N LEU A 94 19.07 14.50 -5.79
CA LEU A 94 20.08 15.24 -6.54
C LEU A 94 19.51 15.81 -7.84
N ALA A 95 18.77 15.00 -8.61
CA ALA A 95 18.17 15.40 -9.88
C ALA A 95 17.14 16.54 -9.73
N CYS A 96 16.46 16.62 -8.58
CA CYS A 96 15.46 17.67 -8.30
C CYS A 96 15.97 18.76 -7.36
N ARG A 97 17.26 18.83 -7.06
CA ARG A 97 17.83 19.75 -6.05
C ARG A 97 17.48 21.21 -6.33
N ASP A 98 17.52 21.59 -7.59
CA ASP A 98 17.31 22.99 -8.01
C ASP A 98 15.82 23.32 -8.21
N LEU A 99 14.94 22.31 -8.14
CA LEU A 99 13.50 22.46 -8.33
C LEU A 99 12.72 22.51 -7.01
N ILE A 100 13.33 22.10 -5.90
CA ILE A 100 12.64 21.88 -4.63
C ILE A 100 13.35 22.64 -3.49
N PRO A 101 12.60 23.36 -2.62
CA PRO A 101 13.18 24.07 -1.48
C PRO A 101 14.04 23.18 -0.56
N PRO A 102 15.15 23.71 0.01
CA PRO A 102 16.04 22.96 0.90
C PRO A 102 15.36 22.21 2.06
N PRO A 103 14.32 22.77 2.73
CA PRO A 103 13.62 22.05 3.80
C PRO A 103 12.92 20.76 3.35
N ILE A 104 12.48 20.69 2.09
CA ILE A 104 11.81 19.50 1.53
C ILE A 104 12.86 18.46 1.11
N LEU A 105 14.03 18.89 0.61
CA LEU A 105 15.13 18.02 0.20
C LEU A 105 15.74 17.22 1.37
N SER A 106 15.71 17.77 2.59
CA SER A 106 16.22 17.11 3.81
C SER A 106 15.14 16.30 4.54
N ARG A 107 13.88 16.37 4.10
CA ARG A 107 12.76 15.70 4.75
C ARG A 107 12.87 14.19 4.63
N ARG A 108 12.63 13.48 5.74
CA ARG A 108 12.59 12.01 5.76
C ARG A 108 11.42 11.50 4.90
N LYS A 109 11.62 10.34 4.24
CA LYS A 109 10.54 9.66 3.51
C LYS A 109 9.45 9.28 4.51
N MET A 110 8.26 9.85 4.30
CA MET A 110 7.04 9.48 4.99
C MET A 110 6.19 8.58 4.09
N GLY A 111 5.49 7.62 4.69
CA GLY A 111 4.44 6.87 4.00
C GLY A 111 3.16 7.70 3.85
N PHE A 112 2.19 7.15 3.15
CA PHE A 112 0.83 7.70 3.00
C PHE A 112 -0.17 6.96 3.91
N GLY A 113 0.27 6.60 5.12
CA GLY A 113 -0.59 5.93 6.09
C GLY A 113 -1.73 6.86 6.49
N VAL A 114 -2.97 6.37 6.39
CA VAL A 114 -4.14 7.11 6.88
C VAL A 114 -4.29 6.91 8.39
N PRO A 115 -4.74 7.93 9.15
CA PRO A 115 -4.81 7.87 10.61
C PRO A 115 -6.05 7.10 11.10
N VAL A 116 -6.18 5.82 10.71
CA VAL A 116 -7.35 4.97 11.02
C VAL A 116 -7.68 4.97 12.51
N ALA A 117 -6.66 4.84 13.37
CA ALA A 117 -6.82 4.88 14.82
C ALA A 117 -7.49 6.17 15.33
N SER A 118 -7.17 7.30 14.71
CA SER A 118 -7.78 8.58 15.08
C SER A 118 -9.22 8.64 14.59
N TRP A 119 -9.48 8.22 13.35
CA TRP A 119 -10.83 8.21 12.79
C TRP A 119 -11.78 7.30 13.57
N LEU A 120 -11.38 6.06 13.89
CA LEU A 120 -12.17 5.12 14.68
C LEU A 120 -12.52 5.65 16.09
N ARG A 121 -11.64 6.46 16.68
CA ARG A 121 -11.89 7.10 17.98
C ARG A 121 -12.75 8.37 17.89
N THR A 122 -12.89 8.94 16.70
CA THR A 122 -13.53 10.24 16.47
C THR A 122 -14.61 10.14 15.39
N SER A 123 -14.32 10.63 14.17
CA SER A 123 -15.30 10.81 13.10
C SER A 123 -15.99 9.53 12.62
N TRP A 124 -15.34 8.37 12.78
CA TRP A 124 -15.89 7.08 12.37
C TRP A 124 -16.46 6.27 13.54
N ARG A 125 -16.40 6.80 14.77
CA ARG A 125 -16.76 6.06 15.98
C ARG A 125 -18.14 5.43 15.91
N GLU A 126 -19.18 6.25 15.79
CA GLU A 126 -20.57 5.76 15.83
C GLU A 126 -20.93 4.96 14.56
N PRO A 127 -20.65 5.45 13.32
CA PRO A 127 -21.00 4.70 12.12
C PRO A 127 -20.34 3.31 12.04
N VAL A 128 -19.10 3.17 12.52
CA VAL A 128 -18.41 1.88 12.54
C VAL A 128 -18.95 0.98 13.65
N ALA A 129 -19.24 1.53 14.84
CA ALA A 129 -19.84 0.78 15.94
C ALA A 129 -21.16 0.13 15.52
N ASP A 130 -22.05 0.88 14.86
CA ASP A 130 -23.35 0.41 14.39
C ASP A 130 -23.22 -0.81 13.46
N ILE A 131 -22.17 -0.81 12.62
CA ILE A 131 -21.90 -1.89 11.66
C ILE A 131 -21.27 -3.10 12.34
N ILE A 132 -20.21 -2.91 13.15
CA ILE A 132 -19.41 -4.05 13.64
C ILE A 132 -19.96 -4.69 14.91
N LEU A 133 -20.80 -3.96 15.67
CA LEU A 133 -21.38 -4.47 16.93
C LEU A 133 -22.79 -5.05 16.73
N SER A 134 -23.40 -4.84 15.57
CA SER A 134 -24.67 -5.47 15.24
C SER A 134 -24.48 -6.97 14.95
N PRO A 135 -25.46 -7.83 15.27
CA PRO A 135 -25.42 -9.24 14.88
C PRO A 135 -25.25 -9.41 13.36
N SER A 136 -24.51 -10.43 12.95
CA SER A 136 -24.39 -10.85 11.54
C SER A 136 -25.13 -12.15 11.30
N PRO A 137 -25.96 -12.25 10.24
CA PRO A 137 -26.49 -13.53 9.79
C PRO A 137 -25.50 -14.32 8.91
N VAL A 138 -24.51 -13.65 8.31
CA VAL A 138 -23.57 -14.26 7.33
C VAL A 138 -22.25 -14.65 7.98
N PHE A 139 -21.70 -13.77 8.82
CA PHE A 139 -20.42 -13.95 9.49
C PHE A 139 -20.63 -13.96 11.00
N PRO A 140 -20.95 -15.11 11.63
CA PRO A 140 -21.20 -15.16 13.06
C PRO A 140 -19.93 -14.75 13.84
N LEU A 141 -19.96 -13.54 14.41
CA LEU A 141 -18.91 -13.02 15.25
C LEU A 141 -19.25 -13.28 16.72
N HIS A 142 -18.23 -13.61 17.53
CA HIS A 142 -18.39 -13.63 18.98
C HIS A 142 -18.48 -12.18 19.51
N LEU A 143 -19.71 -11.64 19.55
CA LEU A 143 -19.99 -10.24 19.90
C LEU A 143 -19.31 -9.77 21.20
N PRO A 144 -19.26 -10.56 22.30
CA PRO A 144 -18.54 -10.13 23.50
C PRO A 144 -17.06 -9.84 23.26
N THR A 145 -16.40 -10.60 22.37
CA THR A 145 -15.01 -10.35 21.98
C THR A 145 -14.89 -9.07 21.15
N VAL A 146 -15.81 -8.86 20.20
CA VAL A 146 -15.82 -7.64 19.37
C VAL A 146 -16.04 -6.39 20.24
N HIS A 147 -16.99 -6.44 21.18
CA HIS A 147 -17.21 -5.37 22.15
C HIS A 147 -15.98 -5.08 23.00
N ARG A 148 -15.26 -6.11 23.46
CA ARG A 148 -14.02 -5.94 24.21
C ARG A 148 -12.95 -5.23 23.37
N ILE A 149 -12.70 -5.71 22.15
CA ILE A 149 -11.73 -5.13 21.21
C ILE A 149 -12.08 -3.66 20.92
N TRP A 150 -13.34 -3.38 20.61
CA TRP A 150 -13.85 -2.02 20.39
C TRP A 150 -13.56 -1.13 21.59
N ASN A 151 -13.98 -1.55 22.78
CA ASN A 151 -13.84 -0.76 23.99
C ASN A 151 -12.36 -0.51 24.39
N GLU A 152 -11.49 -1.51 24.26
CA GLU A 152 -10.04 -1.35 24.48
C GLU A 152 -9.44 -0.30 23.52
N HIS A 153 -9.85 -0.32 22.25
CA HIS A 153 -9.40 0.65 21.25
C HIS A 153 -9.88 2.06 21.55
N GLN A 154 -11.17 2.22 21.87
CA GLN A 154 -11.77 3.51 22.19
C GLN A 154 -11.18 4.15 23.46
N ARG A 155 -10.74 3.34 24.42
CA ARG A 155 -10.06 3.81 25.64
C ARG A 155 -8.56 4.05 25.45
N GLY A 156 -8.00 3.73 24.29
CA GLY A 156 -6.57 3.84 24.02
C GLY A 156 -5.71 2.84 24.80
N GLN A 157 -6.31 1.76 25.33
CA GLN A 157 -5.59 0.72 26.07
C GLN A 157 -4.74 -0.14 25.14
N ASN A 158 -5.30 -0.49 23.97
CA ASN A 158 -4.62 -1.24 22.90
C ASN A 158 -5.00 -0.66 21.53
N ASP A 159 -4.06 -0.67 20.57
CA ASP A 159 -4.35 -0.26 19.20
C ASP A 159 -4.84 -1.43 18.35
N HIS A 160 -6.17 -1.57 18.26
CA HIS A 160 -6.84 -2.56 17.40
C HIS A 160 -7.26 -2.01 16.02
N SER A 161 -6.71 -0.88 15.56
CA SER A 161 -7.18 -0.19 14.34
C SER A 161 -7.29 -1.09 13.12
N TYR A 162 -6.26 -1.88 12.83
CA TYR A 162 -6.24 -2.75 11.64
C TYR A 162 -7.25 -3.88 11.74
N LEU A 163 -7.42 -4.46 12.94
CA LEU A 163 -8.40 -5.52 13.16
C LEU A 163 -9.82 -4.98 13.04
N ILE A 164 -10.11 -3.83 13.66
CA ILE A 164 -11.41 -3.16 13.55
C ILE A 164 -11.70 -2.77 12.10
N PHE A 165 -10.70 -2.26 11.37
CA PHE A 165 -10.86 -1.93 9.96
C PHE A 165 -11.12 -3.18 9.08
N ALA A 166 -10.44 -4.30 9.37
CA ALA A 166 -10.71 -5.57 8.70
C ALA A 166 -12.12 -6.10 8.99
N LEU A 167 -12.57 -5.99 10.25
CA LEU A 167 -13.95 -6.34 10.63
C LEU A 167 -14.96 -5.44 9.91
N LEU A 168 -14.71 -4.13 9.84
CA LEU A 168 -15.55 -3.21 9.09
C LEU A 168 -15.63 -3.60 7.61
N ALA A 169 -14.49 -3.88 6.97
CA ALA A 169 -14.46 -4.31 5.57
C ALA A 169 -15.24 -5.61 5.35
N LEU A 170 -15.09 -6.58 6.26
CA LEU A 170 -15.85 -7.84 6.22
C LEU A 170 -17.36 -7.58 6.33
N ARG A 171 -17.78 -6.74 7.28
CA ARG A 171 -19.19 -6.40 7.50
C ARG A 171 -19.80 -5.61 6.33
N LEU A 172 -19.01 -4.75 5.68
CA LEU A 172 -19.45 -4.02 4.49
C LEU A 172 -19.61 -4.91 3.25
N TRP A 173 -18.96 -6.07 3.22
CA TRP A 173 -19.07 -7.04 2.12
C TRP A 173 -20.27 -7.97 2.26
N GLU A 174 -20.98 -7.93 3.39
CA GLU A 174 -22.21 -8.69 3.56
C GLU A 174 -23.26 -8.24 2.54
N PRO A 175 -23.94 -9.19 1.86
CA PRO A 175 -25.11 -8.87 1.05
C PRO A 175 -26.15 -8.16 1.93
N ARG A 176 -26.65 -7.02 1.45
CA ARG A 176 -27.76 -6.31 2.10
C ARG A 176 -29.07 -7.07 1.92
#